data_AF-A0A453H1K2-F1
#
_entry.id   AF-A0A453H1K2-F1
#
_cell.length_a   1.000
_cell.length_b   1.000
_cell.length_c   1.000
_cell.angle_alpha   90.00
_cell.angle_beta   90.00
_cell.angle_gamma   90.00
#
_symmetry.space_group_name_H-M   'P 1'
#
loop_
_entity.id
_entity.type
_entity.pdbx_description
1 polymer ?
#
loop_
_entity_poly.entity_id
_entity_poly.type
_entity_poly.pdbx_seq_one_letter_code
_entity_poly.pdbx_strand_id
1 'polypeptide(L)'
;NSMTYLVRHDRALEEEVEKKFGWILKIFFIGTAGLVGWQFFPYMGDNLLQQSITLLHVKDPLFKRMGASRLARFAVDDERRMKVVEMGGAQEILNVLEGAKDDKTRKEALKALVALAKSDKAAGFLDKAGAYAIVSSTPNSPEYAEIEACKTSLLKTFDQLKS
;
A
#
# COMPACT_ATOMS: atom_id res chain seq x y z
N ASN A 1 51.11 41.74 20.81
CA ASN A 1 50.52 40.39 20.64
C ASN A 1 49.12 40.38 21.23
N SER A 2 48.23 41.22 20.70
CA SER A 2 46.91 41.53 21.29
C SER A 2 45.82 41.48 20.21
N MET A 3 46.16 41.96 19.01
CA MET A 3 45.35 41.86 17.78
C MET A 3 45.04 40.40 17.38
N THR A 4 46.01 39.50 17.54
CA THR A 4 45.87 38.06 17.24
C THR A 4 44.94 37.33 18.21
N TYR A 5 44.76 37.81 19.44
CA TYR A 5 43.85 37.21 20.41
C TYR A 5 42.40 37.64 20.17
N LEU A 6 42.17 38.90 19.82
CA LEU A 6 40.83 39.41 19.48
C LEU A 6 40.26 38.71 18.25
N VAL A 7 41.03 38.62 17.16
CA VAL A 7 40.58 37.93 15.93
C VAL A 7 40.28 36.44 16.18
N ARG A 8 41.03 35.79 17.08
CA ARG A 8 40.84 34.37 17.41
C ARG A 8 39.62 34.17 18.32
N HIS A 9 39.33 35.14 19.20
CA HIS A 9 38.16 35.15 20.07
C HIS A 9 36.87 35.45 19.29
N ASP A 10 36.90 36.43 18.38
CA ASP A 10 35.74 36.79 17.54
C ASP A 10 35.35 35.63 16.62
N ARG A 11 36.34 34.95 16.02
CA ARG A 11 36.08 33.75 15.19
C ARG A 11 35.49 32.59 15.97
N ALA A 12 35.91 32.40 17.23
CA ALA A 12 35.35 31.36 18.10
C ALA A 12 33.89 31.68 18.49
N LEU A 13 33.56 32.96 18.72
CA LEU A 13 32.19 33.39 18.98
C LEU A 13 31.28 33.17 17.75
N GLU A 14 31.76 33.47 16.54
CA GLU A 14 31.03 33.22 15.30
C GLU A 14 30.75 31.72 15.09
N GLU A 15 31.74 30.85 15.28
CA GLU A 15 31.58 29.39 15.16
C GLU A 15 30.56 28.83 16.19
N GLU A 16 30.56 29.34 17.42
CA GLU A 16 29.57 28.95 18.43
C GLU A 16 28.14 29.38 18.06
N VAL A 17 27.99 30.58 17.50
CA VAL A 17 26.69 31.10 17.04
C VAL A 17 26.17 30.26 15.88
N GLU A 18 27.00 29.94 14.90
CA GLU A 18 26.61 29.09 13.76
C GLU A 18 26.21 27.67 14.22
N LYS A 19 26.98 27.09 15.14
CA LYS A 19 26.66 25.77 15.71
C LYS A 19 25.33 25.79 16.46
N LYS A 20 25.09 26.80 17.31
CA LYS A 20 23.81 26.98 18.03
C LYS A 20 22.65 27.18 17.05
N PHE A 21 22.84 28.02 16.04
CA PHE A 21 21.82 28.29 15.02
C PHE A 21 21.48 27.03 14.23
N GLY A 22 22.49 26.24 13.84
CA GLY A 22 22.29 24.95 13.18
C GLY A 22 21.54 23.94 14.04
N TRP A 23 21.78 23.91 15.36
CA TRP A 23 21.04 23.05 16.30
C TRP A 23 19.58 23.50 16.48
N ILE A 24 19.34 24.81 16.58
CA ILE A 24 17.98 25.37 16.65
C ILE A 24 17.20 25.03 15.38
N LEU A 25 17.81 25.21 14.21
CA LEU A 25 17.20 24.88 12.92
C LEU A 25 16.82 23.40 12.82
N LYS A 26 17.68 22.49 13.29
CA LYS A 26 17.37 21.05 13.34
C LYS A 26 16.16 20.73 14.20
N ILE A 27 16.03 21.37 15.37
CA ILE A 27 14.87 21.18 16.25
C ILE A 27 13.59 21.66 15.57
N PHE A 28 13.63 22.83 14.91
CA PHE A 28 12.49 23.31 14.13
C PHE A 28 12.09 22.33 13.04
N PHE A 29 13.05 21.80 12.27
CA PHE A 29 12.78 20.81 11.22
C PHE A 29 12.22 19.50 11.78
N ILE A 30 12.80 18.95 12.84
CA ILE A 30 12.31 17.70 13.46
C ILE A 30 10.89 17.91 14.01
N GLY A 31 10.64 19.05 14.67
CA GLY A 31 9.33 19.40 15.20
C GLY A 31 8.27 19.55 14.10
N THR A 32 8.58 20.30 13.04
CA THR A 32 7.65 20.48 11.92
C THR A 32 7.46 19.21 11.10
N ALA A 33 8.52 18.45 10.81
CA ALA A 33 8.40 17.16 10.11
C ALA A 33 7.59 16.15 10.93
N GLY A 34 7.77 16.12 12.26
CA GLY A 34 6.97 15.29 13.16
C GLY A 34 5.49 15.69 13.16
N LEU A 35 5.19 16.99 13.25
CA LEU A 35 3.83 17.52 13.22
C LEU A 35 3.13 17.23 11.88
N VAL A 36 3.81 17.50 10.77
CA VAL A 36 3.32 17.22 9.41
C VAL A 36 3.13 15.73 9.20
N GLY A 37 4.07 14.89 9.67
CA GLY A 37 3.92 13.45 9.66
C GLY A 37 2.66 13.02 10.41
N TRP A 38 2.49 13.45 11.66
CA TRP A 38 1.31 13.11 12.44
C TRP A 38 -0.01 13.55 11.79
N GLN A 39 -0.05 14.77 11.24
CA GLN A 39 -1.27 15.34 10.66
C GLN A 39 -1.61 14.78 9.27
N PHE A 40 -0.64 14.57 8.39
CA PHE A 40 -0.89 14.23 6.97
C PHE A 40 -0.70 12.76 6.62
N PHE A 41 0.06 11.99 7.41
CA PHE A 41 0.31 10.58 7.13
C PHE A 41 -0.95 9.71 7.07
N PRO A 42 -2.01 9.93 7.89
CA PRO A 42 -3.27 9.22 7.77
C PRO A 42 -3.96 9.45 6.41
N TYR A 43 -3.92 10.69 5.91
CA TYR A 43 -4.62 11.09 4.68
C TYR A 43 -3.86 10.72 3.40
N MET A 44 -2.52 10.65 3.45
CA MET A 44 -1.73 10.23 2.29
C MET A 44 -1.95 8.76 1.92
N GLY A 45 -2.10 7.88 2.92
CA GLY A 45 -2.41 6.47 2.67
C GLY A 45 -3.76 6.30 1.98
N ASP A 46 -4.79 6.97 2.49
CA ASP A 46 -6.17 6.84 2.01
C ASP A 46 -6.35 7.41 0.59
N ASN A 47 -5.72 8.54 0.27
CA ASN A 47 -5.78 9.08 -1.08
C ASN A 47 -5.07 8.16 -2.11
N LEU A 48 -3.92 7.57 -1.74
CA LEU A 48 -3.23 6.60 -2.61
C LEU A 48 -4.02 5.30 -2.77
N LEU A 49 -4.70 4.86 -1.72
CA LEU A 49 -5.63 3.74 -1.75
C LEU A 49 -6.79 4.04 -2.70
N GLN A 50 -7.47 5.18 -2.53
CA GLN A 50 -8.56 5.61 -3.39
C GLN A 50 -8.14 5.72 -4.86
N GLN A 51 -6.97 6.32 -5.14
CA GLN A 51 -6.43 6.39 -6.49
C GLN A 51 -6.19 5.00 -7.08
N SER A 52 -5.73 4.04 -6.27
CA SER A 52 -5.52 2.66 -6.71
C SER A 52 -6.85 1.97 -7.05
N ILE A 53 -7.93 2.27 -6.32
CA ILE A 53 -9.29 1.80 -6.64
C ILE A 53 -9.79 2.46 -7.93
N THR A 54 -9.60 3.77 -8.11
CA THR A 54 -9.98 4.48 -9.35
C THR A 54 -9.35 3.86 -10.60
N LEU A 55 -8.11 3.36 -10.50
CA LEU A 55 -7.44 2.66 -11.60
C LEU A 55 -8.14 1.35 -12.02
N LEU A 56 -8.86 0.68 -11.13
CA LEU A 56 -9.62 -0.55 -11.44
C LEU A 56 -10.81 -0.29 -12.37
N HIS A 57 -11.35 0.93 -12.35
CA HIS A 57 -12.48 1.34 -13.18
C HIS A 57 -12.09 1.80 -14.59
N VAL A 58 -10.80 2.04 -14.84
CA VAL A 58 -10.31 2.44 -16.16
C VAL A 58 -10.50 1.29 -17.15
N LYS A 59 -10.92 1.61 -18.38
CA LYS A 59 -11.20 0.59 -19.41
C LYS A 59 -9.98 -0.24 -19.79
N ASP A 60 -8.81 0.39 -19.85
CA ASP A 60 -7.57 -0.24 -20.28
C ASP A 60 -7.04 -1.22 -19.19
N PRO A 61 -6.84 -2.52 -19.53
CA PRO A 61 -6.34 -3.54 -18.60
C PRO A 61 -5.01 -3.18 -17.91
N LEU A 62 -4.17 -2.36 -18.55
CA LEU A 62 -2.91 -1.92 -17.97
C LEU A 62 -3.12 -1.14 -16.67
N PHE A 63 -4.13 -0.27 -16.62
CA PHE A 63 -4.43 0.51 -15.41
C PHE A 63 -5.09 -0.37 -14.35
N LYS A 64 -5.98 -1.28 -14.75
CA LYS A 64 -6.59 -2.25 -13.82
C LYS A 64 -5.55 -3.08 -13.08
N ARG A 65 -4.60 -3.67 -13.80
CA ARG A 65 -3.51 -4.45 -13.17
C ARG A 65 -2.60 -3.59 -12.31
N MET A 66 -2.36 -2.31 -12.68
CA MET A 66 -1.58 -1.38 -11.87
C MET A 66 -2.29 -1.05 -10.56
N GLY A 67 -3.61 -0.80 -10.61
CA GLY A 67 -4.45 -0.60 -9.43
C GLY A 67 -4.40 -1.81 -8.51
N ALA A 68 -4.64 -3.00 -9.04
CA ALA A 68 -4.62 -4.25 -8.27
C ALA A 68 -3.24 -4.48 -7.61
N SER A 69 -2.15 -4.29 -8.36
CA SER A 69 -0.79 -4.43 -7.85
C SER A 69 -0.50 -3.45 -6.70
N ARG A 70 -0.98 -2.19 -6.80
CA ARG A 70 -0.84 -1.21 -5.72
C ARG A 70 -1.66 -1.59 -4.48
N LEU A 71 -2.89 -2.08 -4.65
CA LEU A 71 -3.73 -2.56 -3.55
C LEU A 71 -3.08 -3.74 -2.82
N ALA A 72 -2.46 -4.67 -3.56
CA ALA A 72 -1.69 -5.76 -2.96
C ALA A 72 -0.55 -5.24 -2.08
N ARG A 73 0.14 -4.18 -2.51
CA ARG A 73 1.22 -3.53 -1.75
C ARG A 73 0.72 -2.69 -0.58
N PHE A 74 -0.54 -2.27 -0.58
CA PHE A 74 -1.16 -1.57 0.55
C PHE A 74 -1.54 -2.55 1.68
N ALA A 75 -1.95 -3.77 1.32
CA ALA A 75 -2.42 -4.83 2.22
C ALA A 75 -1.31 -5.53 3.04
N VAL A 76 -0.49 -4.76 3.76
CA VAL A 76 0.68 -5.26 4.50
C VAL A 76 0.34 -5.77 5.90
N ASP A 77 -0.67 -5.19 6.55
CA ASP A 77 -1.15 -5.55 7.89
C ASP A 77 -2.70 -5.61 7.90
N ASP A 78 -3.28 -6.13 8.99
CA ASP A 78 -4.72 -6.39 9.07
C ASP A 78 -5.57 -5.11 9.06
N GLU A 79 -5.07 -4.03 9.66
CA GLU A 79 -5.75 -2.72 9.64
C GLU A 79 -5.83 -2.21 8.19
N ARG A 80 -4.72 -2.24 7.46
CA ARG A 80 -4.69 -1.82 6.06
C ARG A 80 -5.49 -2.74 5.13
N ARG A 81 -5.52 -4.06 5.40
CA ARG A 81 -6.38 -5.00 4.67
C ARG A 81 -7.86 -4.64 4.84
N MET A 82 -8.28 -4.37 6.07
CA MET A 82 -9.65 -3.93 6.35
C MET A 82 -9.96 -2.58 5.73
N LYS A 83 -9.00 -1.65 5.72
CA LYS A 83 -9.18 -0.36 5.04
C LYS A 83 -9.46 -0.52 3.53
N VAL A 84 -8.78 -1.45 2.85
CA VAL A 84 -9.06 -1.76 1.43
C VAL A 84 -10.49 -2.30 1.27
N VAL A 85 -10.96 -3.13 2.21
CA VAL A 85 -12.34 -3.65 2.22
C VAL A 85 -13.35 -2.53 2.42
N GLU A 86 -13.16 -1.68 3.44
CA GLU A 86 -14.05 -0.57 3.79
C GLU A 86 -14.19 0.45 2.67
N MET A 87 -13.11 0.68 1.90
CA MET A 87 -13.13 1.58 0.74
C MET A 87 -13.68 0.90 -0.54
N GLY A 88 -14.17 -0.34 -0.46
CA GLY A 88 -14.75 -1.08 -1.58
C GLY A 88 -13.73 -1.74 -2.52
N GLY A 89 -12.43 -1.60 -2.25
CA GLY A 89 -11.37 -2.12 -3.10
C GLY A 89 -11.40 -3.64 -3.27
N ALA A 90 -11.83 -4.38 -2.25
CA ALA A 90 -11.99 -5.84 -2.32
C ALA A 90 -13.01 -6.27 -3.39
N GLN A 91 -14.18 -5.63 -3.42
CA GLN A 91 -15.22 -5.89 -4.42
C GLN A 91 -14.74 -5.50 -5.82
N GLU A 92 -14.04 -4.37 -5.95
CA GLU A 92 -13.54 -3.93 -7.26
C GLU A 92 -12.45 -4.85 -7.81
N ILE A 93 -11.60 -5.44 -6.96
CA ILE A 93 -10.65 -6.45 -7.41
C ILE A 93 -11.37 -7.69 -7.94
N LEU A 94 -12.47 -8.12 -7.30
CA LEU A 94 -13.29 -9.24 -7.79
C LEU A 94 -13.93 -8.93 -9.15
N ASN A 95 -14.48 -7.72 -9.32
CA ASN A 95 -15.03 -7.26 -10.59
C ASN A 95 -13.96 -7.25 -11.70
N VAL A 96 -12.74 -6.84 -11.37
CA VAL A 96 -11.60 -6.88 -12.30
C VAL A 96 -11.24 -8.31 -12.67
N LEU A 97 -11.18 -9.23 -11.71
CA LEU A 97 -10.87 -10.64 -11.95
C LEU A 97 -11.92 -11.30 -12.86
N GLU A 98 -13.20 -11.08 -12.56
CA GLU A 98 -14.32 -11.63 -13.33
C GLU A 98 -14.34 -11.10 -14.77
N GLY A 99 -14.04 -9.81 -14.97
CA GLY A 99 -14.00 -9.18 -16.29
C GLY A 99 -12.68 -9.32 -17.06
N ALA A 100 -11.64 -9.93 -16.48
CA ALA A 100 -10.30 -9.95 -17.06
C ALA A 100 -10.18 -10.88 -18.26
N LYS A 101 -9.81 -10.33 -19.42
CA LYS A 101 -9.59 -11.08 -20.67
C LYS A 101 -8.16 -11.60 -20.82
N ASP A 102 -7.18 -10.93 -20.20
CA ASP A 102 -5.76 -11.28 -20.27
C ASP A 102 -5.20 -11.82 -18.94
N ASP A 103 -4.15 -12.65 -19.05
CA ASP A 103 -3.52 -13.30 -17.89
C ASP A 103 -2.80 -12.33 -16.96
N LYS A 104 -2.23 -11.24 -17.48
CA LYS A 104 -1.49 -10.27 -16.65
C LYS A 104 -2.45 -9.59 -15.67
N THR A 105 -3.66 -9.25 -16.12
CA THR A 105 -4.70 -8.68 -15.27
C THR A 105 -5.21 -9.70 -14.25
N ARG A 106 -5.51 -10.94 -14.67
CA ARG A 106 -5.91 -12.02 -13.74
C ARG A 106 -4.88 -12.24 -12.63
N LYS A 107 -3.60 -12.31 -13.00
CA LYS A 107 -2.49 -12.52 -12.07
C LYS A 107 -2.41 -11.42 -11.01
N GLU A 108 -2.42 -10.15 -11.40
CA GLU A 108 -2.32 -9.05 -10.42
C GLU A 108 -3.57 -8.94 -9.55
N ALA A 109 -4.77 -9.21 -10.09
CA ALA A 109 -6.00 -9.26 -9.30
C ALA A 109 -5.95 -10.39 -8.26
N LEU A 110 -5.57 -11.61 -8.67
CA LEU A 110 -5.42 -12.74 -7.76
C LEU A 110 -4.38 -12.49 -6.66
N LYS A 111 -3.23 -11.88 -7.00
CA LYS A 111 -2.21 -11.49 -6.00
C LYS A 111 -2.77 -10.50 -4.97
N ALA A 112 -3.57 -9.53 -5.42
CA ALA A 112 -4.22 -8.59 -4.52
C ALA A 112 -5.22 -9.29 -3.59
N LEU A 113 -6.03 -10.21 -4.10
CA LEU A 113 -6.93 -11.03 -3.30
C LEU A 113 -6.17 -11.89 -2.28
N VAL A 114 -5.06 -12.53 -2.68
CA VAL A 114 -4.19 -13.30 -1.77
C VAL A 114 -3.64 -12.41 -0.65
N ALA A 115 -3.24 -11.18 -0.97
CA ALA A 115 -2.73 -10.25 0.04
C ALA A 115 -3.80 -9.84 1.06
N LEU A 116 -5.06 -9.67 0.61
CA LEU A 116 -6.20 -9.40 1.49
C LEU A 116 -6.58 -10.61 2.35
N ALA A 117 -6.60 -11.80 1.75
CA ALA A 117 -7.01 -13.04 2.41
C ALA A 117 -6.07 -13.51 3.54
N LYS A 118 -4.94 -12.83 3.77
CA LYS A 118 -4.06 -13.06 4.93
C LYS A 118 -4.67 -12.62 6.27
N SER A 119 -5.79 -11.91 6.25
CA SER A 119 -6.58 -11.58 7.45
C SER A 119 -7.92 -12.29 7.40
N ASP A 120 -8.30 -12.99 8.46
CA ASP A 120 -9.56 -13.73 8.53
C ASP A 120 -10.79 -12.86 8.26
N LYS A 121 -10.78 -11.61 8.74
CA LYS A 121 -11.87 -10.65 8.51
C LYS A 121 -12.01 -10.28 7.04
N ALA A 122 -10.90 -9.97 6.37
CA ALA A 122 -10.90 -9.62 4.96
C ALA A 122 -11.19 -10.85 4.08
N ALA A 123 -10.68 -12.02 4.44
CA ALA A 123 -11.00 -13.29 3.80
C ALA A 123 -12.50 -13.62 3.93
N GLY A 124 -13.09 -13.42 5.11
CA GLY A 124 -14.52 -13.59 5.35
C GLY A 124 -15.39 -12.59 4.57
N PHE A 125 -14.91 -11.37 4.34
CA PHE A 125 -15.58 -10.43 3.42
C PHE A 125 -15.55 -10.96 1.97
N LEU A 126 -14.39 -11.41 1.50
CA LEU A 126 -14.23 -11.96 0.15
C LEU A 126 -15.13 -13.19 -0.08
N ASP A 127 -15.19 -14.12 0.87
CA ASP A 127 -16.07 -15.30 0.77
C ASP A 127 -17.54 -14.88 0.66
N LYS A 128 -18.00 -13.96 1.51
CA LYS A 128 -19.36 -13.40 1.45
C LYS A 128 -19.65 -12.65 0.14
N ALA A 129 -18.63 -12.05 -0.47
CA ALA A 129 -18.72 -11.36 -1.77
C ALA A 129 -18.70 -12.33 -2.97
N GLY A 130 -18.72 -13.65 -2.74
CA GLY A 130 -18.75 -14.64 -3.82
C GLY A 130 -17.38 -14.92 -4.45
N ALA A 131 -16.29 -14.55 -3.78
CA ALA A 131 -14.94 -14.74 -4.30
C ALA A 131 -14.63 -16.20 -4.65
N TYR A 132 -15.20 -17.18 -3.93
CA TYR A 132 -15.00 -18.60 -4.22
C TYR A 132 -15.38 -18.95 -5.67
N ALA A 133 -16.58 -18.55 -6.12
CA ALA A 133 -17.06 -18.85 -7.46
C ALA A 133 -16.23 -18.16 -8.54
N ILE A 134 -15.86 -16.89 -8.34
CA ILE A 134 -15.04 -16.12 -9.27
C ILE A 134 -13.63 -16.71 -9.37
N VAL A 135 -12.99 -17.04 -8.24
CA VAL A 135 -11.63 -17.60 -8.22
C VAL A 135 -11.61 -19.00 -8.83
N SER A 136 -12.59 -19.86 -8.52
CA SER A 136 -12.66 -21.21 -9.07
C SER A 136 -12.86 -21.22 -10.59
N SER A 137 -13.69 -20.33 -11.12
CA SER A 137 -13.98 -20.21 -12.56
C SER A 137 -12.89 -19.48 -13.36
N THR A 138 -11.97 -18.78 -12.70
CA THR A 138 -10.86 -18.08 -13.37
C THR A 138 -9.98 -19.09 -14.13
N PRO A 139 -9.70 -18.92 -15.44
CA PRO A 139 -8.87 -19.86 -16.19
C PRO A 139 -7.40 -19.83 -15.74
N ASN A 140 -6.73 -20.98 -15.84
CA ASN A 140 -5.27 -21.06 -15.65
C ASN A 140 -4.54 -20.49 -16.88
N SER A 141 -3.25 -20.22 -16.73
CA SER A 141 -2.38 -19.70 -17.79
C SER A 141 -1.14 -20.58 -17.96
N PRO A 142 -0.79 -20.98 -19.19
CA PRO A 142 0.47 -21.67 -19.44
C PRO A 142 1.69 -20.78 -19.23
N GLU A 143 1.57 -19.46 -19.42
CA GLU A 143 2.67 -18.51 -19.21
C GLU A 143 2.83 -18.08 -17.75
N TYR A 144 1.75 -18.11 -16.95
CA TYR A 144 1.75 -17.63 -15.57
C TYR A 144 1.22 -18.69 -14.59
N ALA A 145 2.08 -19.66 -14.26
CA ALA A 145 1.80 -20.69 -13.24
C ALA A 145 1.39 -20.12 -11.87
N GLU A 146 1.81 -18.89 -11.55
CA GLU A 146 1.39 -18.16 -10.35
C GLU A 146 -0.13 -18.01 -10.22
N ILE A 147 -0.88 -17.98 -11.33
CA ILE A 147 -2.35 -17.89 -11.32
C ILE A 147 -2.94 -19.11 -10.61
N GLU A 148 -2.49 -20.31 -10.96
CA GLU A 148 -2.95 -21.54 -10.33
C GLU A 148 -2.59 -21.57 -8.85
N ALA A 149 -1.36 -21.20 -8.50
CA ALA A 149 -0.91 -21.13 -7.10
C ALA A 149 -1.76 -20.15 -6.26
N CYS A 150 -2.06 -18.97 -6.79
CA CYS A 150 -2.91 -17.99 -6.11
C CYS A 150 -4.34 -18.51 -5.93
N LYS A 151 -4.92 -19.11 -6.97
CA LYS A 151 -6.26 -19.70 -6.90
C LYS A 151 -6.34 -20.77 -5.82
N THR A 152 -5.43 -21.74 -5.83
CA THR A 152 -5.39 -22.83 -4.84
C THR A 152 -5.24 -22.30 -3.42
N SER A 153 -4.37 -21.31 -3.22
CA SER A 153 -4.20 -20.65 -1.92
C SER A 153 -5.49 -19.99 -1.43
N LEU A 154 -6.19 -19.26 -2.30
CA LEU A 154 -7.44 -18.58 -1.97
C LEU A 154 -8.56 -19.57 -1.66
N LEU A 155 -8.77 -20.58 -2.50
CA LEU A 155 -9.81 -21.59 -2.32
C LEU A 155 -9.60 -22.34 -0.99
N LYS A 156 -8.37 -22.75 -0.68
CA LYS A 156 -8.03 -23.35 0.61
C LYS A 156 -8.36 -22.42 1.78
N THR A 157 -8.04 -21.13 1.67
CA THR A 157 -8.36 -20.15 2.71
C THR A 157 -9.86 -20.05 2.93
N PHE A 158 -10.66 -20.01 1.86
CA PHE A 158 -12.12 -19.96 1.96
C PHE A 158 -12.74 -21.25 2.51
N ASP A 159 -12.18 -22.41 2.17
CA ASP A 159 -12.62 -23.68 2.74
C ASP A 159 -12.35 -23.75 4.25
N GLN A 160 -11.22 -23.20 4.71
CA GLN A 160 -10.87 -23.13 6.13
C GLN A 160 -11.80 -22.22 6.94
N LEU A 161 -12.37 -21.17 6.33
CA LEU A 161 -13.34 -20.29 6.99
C LEU A 161 -14.69 -20.98 7.29
N LYS A 162 -14.98 -22.10 6.60
CA LYS A 162 -16.21 -22.88 6.76
C LYS A 162 -16.07 -24.02 7.77
N SER A 163 -14.85 -24.29 8.23
CA SER A 163 -14.52 -25.31 9.24
C SER A 163 -14.65 -24.77 10.65
#